data_AF-A0A7K1H3M8-F1
#
_entry.id   AF-A0A7K1H3M8-F1
#
_cell.length_a   1.000
_cell.length_b   1.000
_cell.length_c   1.000
_cell.angle_alpha   90.00
_cell.angle_beta   90.00
_cell.angle_gamma   90.00
#
_symmetry.space_group_name_H-M   'P 1'
#
loop_
_entity.id
_entity.type
_entity.pdbx_description
1 polymer ?
#
loop_
_entity_poly.entity_id
_entity_poly.type
_entity_poly.pdbx_seq_one_letter_code
_entity_poly.pdbx_strand_id
1 'polypeptide(L)'
;MSTVKKSLTPRIPVQKRREVVENTEFAAFARRIIRAHGRRVATGDVEALRDLVALSTVIDEAITDAVVGLRSFGYSWAEIGQRLGISRQAAQQRWGDQS
;
A
#
# COMPACT_ATOMS: atom_id res chain seq x y z
N MET A 1 6.14 19.77 50.37
CA MET A 1 5.53 20.14 49.07
C MET A 1 6.23 19.32 47.98
N SER A 2 5.58 18.29 47.43
CA SER A 2 6.16 17.45 46.37
C SER A 2 5.62 17.87 45.01
N THR A 3 6.49 18.41 44.17
CA THR A 3 6.18 18.80 42.80
C THR A 3 6.23 17.56 41.89
N VAL A 4 5.06 17.00 41.56
CA VAL A 4 4.93 15.92 40.58
C VAL A 4 5.19 16.48 39.18
N LYS A 5 6.19 15.93 38.47
CA LYS A 5 6.49 16.29 37.07
C LYS A 5 5.33 15.85 36.17
N LYS A 6 4.77 16.79 35.40
CA LYS A 6 3.80 16.53 34.33
C LYS A 6 4.46 15.60 33.30
N SER A 7 3.88 14.42 33.08
CA SER A 7 4.31 13.52 32.01
C SER A 7 4.19 14.23 30.66
N LEU A 8 5.30 14.32 29.91
CA LEU A 8 5.40 14.90 28.58
C LEU A 8 4.94 13.94 27.47
N THR A 9 4.11 12.94 27.79
CA THR A 9 3.68 11.96 26.80
C THR A 9 2.77 12.68 25.79
N PRO A 10 3.18 12.81 24.50
CA PRO A 10 2.28 13.34 23.49
C PRO A 10 1.07 12.41 23.41
N ARG A 11 -0.13 12.97 23.32
CA ARG A 11 -1.32 12.21 22.94
C ARG A 11 -1.05 11.59 21.57
N ILE A 12 -0.74 10.29 21.55
CA ILE A 12 -0.67 9.53 20.31
C ILE A 12 -2.09 9.60 19.73
N PRO A 13 -2.28 10.16 18.52
CA PRO A 13 -3.57 10.14 17.88
C PRO A 13 -4.03 8.69 17.79
N VAL A 14 -5.18 8.37 18.38
CA VAL A 14 -5.80 7.05 18.22
C VAL A 14 -6.14 6.94 16.73
N GLN A 15 -5.27 6.25 16.00
CA GLN A 15 -5.40 6.07 14.56
C GLN A 15 -6.71 5.31 14.33
N LYS A 16 -7.72 6.01 13.79
CA LYS A 16 -9.04 5.43 13.52
C LYS A 16 -8.84 4.27 12.55
N ARG A 17 -8.83 3.03 13.06
CA ARG A 17 -8.98 1.85 12.21
C ARG A 17 -10.35 1.98 11.55
N ARG A 18 -10.37 2.27 10.24
CA ARG A 18 -11.55 1.92 9.45
C ARG A 18 -11.73 0.42 9.56
N GLU A 19 -12.95 -0.01 9.86
CA GLU A 19 -13.33 -1.41 9.72
C GLU A 19 -12.93 -1.89 8.32
N VAL A 20 -12.41 -3.11 8.28
CA VAL A 20 -11.88 -3.75 7.07
C VAL A 20 -13.03 -3.93 6.10
N VAL A 21 -13.28 -2.92 5.26
CA VAL A 21 -14.16 -3.02 4.10
C VAL A 21 -13.64 -4.16 3.23
N GLU A 22 -14.53 -5.01 2.74
CA GLU A 22 -14.47 -6.19 1.82
C GLU A 22 -13.26 -6.36 0.86
N ASN A 23 -12.05 -6.04 1.30
CA ASN A 23 -10.87 -5.92 0.47
C ASN A 23 -10.30 -7.30 0.13
N THR A 24 -10.55 -8.30 0.97
CA THR A 24 -10.01 -9.66 0.75
C THR A 24 -10.67 -10.34 -0.44
N GLU A 25 -12.00 -10.26 -0.55
CA GLU A 25 -12.74 -10.86 -1.67
C GLU A 25 -12.47 -10.12 -2.98
N PHE A 26 -12.48 -8.79 -2.94
CA PHE A 26 -12.11 -7.96 -4.08
C PHE A 26 -10.67 -8.24 -4.55
N ALA A 27 -9.71 -8.32 -3.61
CA ALA A 27 -8.33 -8.66 -3.95
C ALA A 27 -8.19 -10.09 -4.48
N ALA A 28 -8.97 -11.05 -3.97
CA ALA A 28 -9.00 -12.42 -4.49
C ALA A 28 -9.53 -12.46 -5.93
N PHE A 29 -10.60 -11.70 -6.20
CA PHE A 29 -11.13 -11.52 -7.54
C PHE A 29 -10.10 -10.89 -8.48
N ALA A 30 -9.49 -9.76 -8.11
CA ALA A 30 -8.47 -9.08 -8.92
C ALA A 30 -7.30 -10.02 -9.28
N ARG A 31 -6.75 -10.73 -8.27
CA ARG A 31 -5.70 -11.74 -8.49
C ARG A 31 -6.12 -12.83 -9.46
N ARG A 32 -7.38 -13.29 -9.40
CA ARG A 32 -7.90 -14.32 -10.31
C ARG A 32 -7.93 -13.81 -11.75
N ILE A 33 -8.40 -12.59 -11.98
CA ILE A 33 -8.49 -11.99 -13.31
C ILE A 33 -7.10 -11.75 -13.91
N ILE A 34 -6.16 -11.17 -13.15
CA ILE A 34 -4.79 -10.92 -13.61
C ILE A 34 -4.12 -12.24 -14.05
N ARG A 35 -4.24 -13.30 -13.24
CA ARG A 35 -3.70 -14.63 -13.61
C ARG A 35 -4.35 -15.21 -14.86
N ALA A 36 -5.66 -15.00 -15.04
CA ALA A 36 -6.35 -15.45 -16.24
C ALA A 36 -5.87 -14.70 -17.49
N HIS A 37 -5.59 -13.40 -17.40
CA HIS A 37 -5.02 -12.63 -18.50
C HIS A 37 -3.64 -13.15 -18.90
N GLY A 38 -2.74 -13.35 -17.92
CA GLY A 38 -1.41 -13.91 -18.19
C GLY A 38 -1.45 -15.29 -18.84
N ARG A 39 -2.39 -16.16 -18.44
CA ARG A 39 -2.57 -17.47 -19.11
C ARG A 39 -3.01 -17.35 -20.57
N ARG A 40 -3.84 -16.37 -20.92
CA ARG A 40 -4.26 -16.14 -22.32
C ARG A 40 -3.11 -15.61 -23.18
N VAL A 41 -2.29 -14.72 -22.62
CA VAL A 41 -1.08 -14.23 -23.30
C VAL A 41 -0.13 -15.40 -23.56
N ALA A 42 0.06 -16.27 -22.57
CA ALA A 42 0.92 -17.44 -22.67
C ALA A 42 0.50 -18.47 -23.74
N THR A 43 -0.74 -18.42 -24.25
CA THR A 43 -1.19 -19.31 -25.34
C THR A 43 -0.79 -18.84 -26.75
N GLY A 44 0.02 -17.79 -26.88
CA GLY A 44 0.70 -17.45 -28.13
C GLY A 44 0.45 -16.04 -28.68
N ASP A 45 -0.15 -15.14 -27.90
CA ASP A 45 -0.39 -13.76 -28.32
C ASP A 45 0.71 -12.84 -27.76
N VAL A 46 1.75 -12.62 -28.57
CA VAL A 46 2.88 -11.75 -28.21
C VAL A 46 2.48 -10.28 -28.15
N GLU A 47 1.47 -9.85 -28.92
CA GLU A 47 0.99 -8.47 -28.90
C GLU A 47 0.26 -8.19 -27.58
N ALA A 48 -0.49 -9.17 -27.05
CA ALA A 48 -1.12 -9.08 -25.74
C ALA A 48 -0.11 -8.97 -24.57
N LEU A 49 1.18 -9.28 -24.78
CA LEU A 49 2.21 -9.06 -23.77
C LEU A 49 2.36 -7.56 -23.46
N ARG A 50 2.19 -6.68 -24.45
CA ARG A 50 2.25 -5.24 -24.25
C ARG A 50 1.17 -4.77 -23.27
N ASP A 51 -0.05 -5.28 -23.43
CA ASP A 51 -1.17 -4.94 -22.56
C ASP A 51 -0.96 -5.47 -21.13
N LEU A 52 -0.40 -6.67 -20.99
CA LEU A 52 -0.07 -7.23 -19.68
C LEU A 52 1.03 -6.41 -18.97
N VAL A 53 2.02 -5.90 -19.71
CA VAL A 53 3.03 -4.98 -19.17
C VAL A 53 2.40 -3.65 -18.78
N ALA A 54 1.54 -3.07 -19.62
CA ALA A 54 0.84 -1.83 -19.29
C ALA A 54 -0.02 -1.98 -18.02
N LEU A 55 -0.67 -3.13 -17.84
CA LEU A 55 -1.40 -3.44 -16.61
C LEU A 55 -0.50 -3.48 -15.36
N SER A 56 0.76 -3.93 -15.49
CA SER A 56 1.70 -3.91 -14.37
C SER A 56 2.01 -2.48 -13.92
N THR A 57 2.18 -1.54 -14.85
CA THR A 57 2.35 -0.12 -14.56
C THR A 57 1.14 0.45 -13.82
N VAL A 58 -0.08 0.13 -14.27
CA VAL A 58 -1.32 0.56 -13.58
C VAL A 58 -1.38 0.05 -12.14
N ILE A 59 -0.92 -1.19 -11.89
CA ILE A 59 -0.87 -1.73 -10.53
C ILE A 59 0.15 -0.98 -9.67
N ASP A 60 1.34 -0.66 -10.21
CA ASP A 60 2.36 0.10 -9.50
C ASP A 60 1.91 1.53 -9.16
N GLU A 61 1.20 2.19 -10.09
CA GLU A 61 0.56 3.49 -9.87
C GLU A 61 -0.49 3.40 -8.75
N ALA A 62 -1.40 2.42 -8.82
CA ALA A 62 -2.42 2.22 -7.81
C ALA A 62 -1.84 1.91 -6.41
N ILE A 63 -0.71 1.18 -6.33
CA ILE A 63 0.02 0.96 -5.08
C ILE A 63 0.55 2.29 -4.54
N THR A 64 1.07 3.14 -5.42
CA THR A 64 1.60 4.44 -5.04
C THR A 64 0.51 5.36 -4.50
N ASP A 65 -0.61 5.46 -5.20
CA ASP A 65 -1.79 6.22 -4.75
C ASP A 65 -2.29 5.72 -3.39
N ALA A 66 -2.33 4.40 -3.19
CA ALA A 66 -2.73 3.81 -1.91
C ALA A 66 -1.74 4.17 -0.78
N VAL A 67 -0.43 4.11 -1.04
CA VAL A 67 0.60 4.45 -0.05
C VAL A 67 0.54 5.95 0.30
N VAL A 68 0.45 6.82 -0.70
CA VAL A 68 0.31 8.27 -0.50
C VAL A 68 -0.97 8.58 0.26
N GLY A 69 -2.10 8.00 -0.14
CA GLY A 69 -3.37 8.16 0.58
C GLY A 69 -3.31 7.71 2.04
N LEU A 70 -2.64 6.59 2.34
CA LEU A 70 -2.38 6.14 3.71
C LEU A 70 -1.47 7.10 4.48
N ARG A 71 -0.44 7.67 3.83
CA ARG A 71 0.42 8.70 4.44
C ARG A 71 -0.36 9.95 4.79
N SER A 72 -1.18 10.46 3.88
CA SER A 72 -2.04 11.63 4.12
C SER A 72 -3.10 11.35 5.20
N PHE A 73 -3.58 10.11 5.30
CA PHE A 73 -4.49 9.68 6.38
C PHE A 73 -3.82 9.66 7.77
N GLY A 74 -2.49 9.66 7.83
CA GLY A 74 -1.72 9.73 9.07
C GLY A 74 -0.98 8.44 9.45
N TYR A 75 -0.85 7.47 8.54
CA TYR A 75 0.09 6.36 8.73
C TYR A 75 1.53 6.83 8.57
N SER A 76 2.42 6.37 9.43
CA SER A 76 3.85 6.66 9.34
C SER A 76 4.55 5.73 8.34
N TRP A 77 5.71 6.15 7.82
CA TRP A 77 6.55 5.29 6.98
C TRP A 77 6.93 3.96 7.65
N ALA A 78 7.06 3.96 8.99
CA ALA A 78 7.38 2.76 9.74
C ALA A 78 6.21 1.76 9.72
N GLU A 79 4.98 2.24 9.94
CA GLU A 79 3.77 1.41 9.92
C GLU A 79 3.44 0.88 8.52
N ILE A 80 3.71 1.67 7.48
CA ILE A 80 3.53 1.24 6.09
C ILE A 80 4.59 0.21 5.73
N GLY A 81 5.87 0.49 6.00
CA GLY A 81 6.97 -0.45 5.74
C GLY A 81 6.75 -1.79 6.43
N GLN A 82 6.34 -1.77 7.70
CA GLN A 82 6.03 -2.99 8.46
C GLN A 82 4.94 -3.84 7.79
N ARG A 83 3.86 -3.23 7.28
CA ARG A 83 2.77 -3.95 6.58
C ARG A 83 3.18 -4.49 5.21
N LEU A 84 4.15 -3.87 4.56
CA LEU A 84 4.69 -4.29 3.27
C LEU A 84 5.92 -5.22 3.39
N GLY A 85 6.40 -5.49 4.62
CA GLY A 85 7.57 -6.32 4.85
C GLY A 85 8.90 -5.65 4.47
N ILE A 86 8.97 -4.32 4.47
CA ILE A 86 10.16 -3.54 4.12
C ILE A 86 10.54 -2.56 5.25
N SER A 87 11.77 -2.05 5.22
CA SER A 87 12.20 -1.05 6.21
C SER A 87 11.50 0.30 6.02
N ARG A 88 11.47 1.10 7.09
CA ARG A 88 10.98 2.50 7.04
C ARG A 88 11.72 3.31 5.97
N GLN A 89 13.05 3.16 5.89
CA GLN A 89 13.87 3.87 4.91
C GLN A 89 13.53 3.43 3.49
N ALA A 90 13.31 2.13 3.25
CA ALA A 90 12.91 1.62 1.93
C ALA A 90 11.54 2.16 1.50
N ALA A 91 10.57 2.24 2.42
CA ALA A 91 9.28 2.85 2.15
C ALA A 91 9.42 4.35 1.82
N GLN A 92 10.17 5.09 2.64
CA GLN A 92 10.40 6.52 2.40
C GLN A 92 11.18 6.78 1.10
N GLN A 93 12.17 5.96 0.76
CA GLN A 93 12.91 6.10 -0.50
C GLN A 93 12.02 5.85 -1.72
N ARG A 94 11.08 4.90 -1.63
CA ARG A 94 10.24 4.52 -2.75
C ARG A 94 9.09 5.50 -3.00
N TRP A 95 8.54 6.12 -1.96
CA TRP A 95 7.32 6.94 -2.06
C TRP A 95 7.42 8.33 -1.43
N GLY A 96 8.57 8.68 -0.83
CA GLY A 96 8.75 9.92 -0.08
C GLY A 96 8.63 11.19 -0.89
N ASP A 97 8.97 11.13 -2.18
CA ASP A 97 8.93 12.28 -3.08
C ASP A 97 7.53 12.48 -3.71
N GLN A 98 6.60 11.54 -3.49
CA GLN A 98 5.23 11.57 -4.04
C GLN A 98 4.15 11.88 -2.99
N SER A 99 4.54 12.00 -1.72
CA SER A 99 3.65 12.15 -0.56
C SER A 99 3.57 13.55 0.02
#